data_AF-D0BNM5-F1
#
_entry.id   AF-D0BNM5-F1
#
_cell.length_a   1.000
_cell.length_b   1.000
_cell.length_c   1.000
_cell.angle_alpha   90.00
_cell.angle_beta   90.00
_cell.angle_gamma   90.00
#
_symmetry.space_group_name_H-M   'P 1'
#
loop_
_entity.id
_entity.type
_entity.pdbx_description
1 polymer ?
#
loop_
_entity_poly.entity_id
_entity_poly.type
_entity_poly.pdbx_seq_one_letter_code
_entity_poly.pdbx_strand_id
1 'polypeptide(L)'
;MMFSDDRKYTLSGWFQVHERKLYNRPYKLQIFLILYEFFSEIENDESDLNFLIGIKKGPVFGAVWTDYGKICDRFHINSKSIYEDKIIKVNEDRAKRCAFIVQTLTEEEWSSFMKKLNIWKAKESEILNHKYNIAELDLADLNDEDINLITMLYNRYSSELVENSEIISVKEKKFVVSKIDHDKIIQNYMERLEKLAKKPKLYNPVFVKLDDEGELVVE
;
A
#
# COMPACT_ATOMS: atom_id res chain seq x y z
N MET A 1 -13.96 -6.39 -22.39
CA MET A 1 -14.92 -6.09 -21.32
C MET A 1 -14.10 -5.71 -20.10
N MET A 2 -14.48 -4.66 -19.39
CA MET A 2 -13.85 -4.34 -18.11
C MET A 2 -14.61 -5.07 -17.00
N PHE A 3 -13.91 -5.46 -15.94
CA PHE A 3 -14.48 -6.22 -14.82
C PHE A 3 -14.54 -5.42 -13.52
N SER A 4 -13.73 -4.38 -13.38
CA SER A 4 -13.69 -3.52 -12.19
C SER A 4 -14.98 -2.70 -12.10
N ASP A 5 -15.48 -2.52 -10.88
CA ASP A 5 -16.62 -1.66 -10.57
C ASP A 5 -16.20 -0.19 -10.36
N ASP A 6 -17.21 0.68 -10.22
CA ASP A 6 -17.03 2.12 -10.03
C ASP A 6 -16.25 2.44 -8.74
N ARG A 7 -16.39 1.64 -7.68
CA ARG A 7 -15.65 1.86 -6.42
C ARG A 7 -14.17 1.61 -6.63
N LYS A 8 -13.79 0.49 -7.26
CA LYS A 8 -12.39 0.20 -7.60
C LYS A 8 -11.82 1.19 -8.59
N TYR A 9 -12.60 1.66 -9.57
CA TYR A 9 -12.16 2.73 -10.45
C TYR A 9 -11.91 4.03 -9.71
N THR A 10 -12.84 4.43 -8.85
CA THR A 10 -12.75 5.68 -8.08
C THR A 10 -11.49 5.67 -7.21
N LEU A 11 -11.27 4.60 -6.44
CA LEU A 11 -10.10 4.46 -5.57
C LEU A 11 -8.79 4.40 -6.39
N SER A 12 -8.79 3.64 -7.50
CA SER A 12 -7.65 3.59 -8.40
C SER A 12 -7.36 4.94 -9.04
N GLY A 13 -8.39 5.72 -9.38
CA GLY A 13 -8.31 7.05 -9.95
C GLY A 13 -7.74 8.07 -8.96
N TRP A 14 -8.18 8.02 -7.71
CA TRP A 14 -7.58 8.83 -6.64
C TRP A 14 -6.07 8.55 -6.54
N PHE A 15 -5.68 7.27 -6.47
CA PHE A 15 -4.27 6.88 -6.38
C PHE A 15 -3.48 7.26 -7.64
N GLN A 16 -4.10 7.20 -8.82
CA GLN A 16 -3.51 7.62 -10.08
C GLN A 16 -3.22 9.13 -10.13
N VAL A 17 -4.16 9.95 -9.66
CA VAL A 17 -4.03 11.41 -9.70
C VAL A 17 -3.04 11.90 -8.64
N HIS A 18 -3.04 11.29 -7.45
CA HIS A 18 -2.28 11.80 -6.30
C HIS A 18 -0.92 11.11 -6.15
N GLU A 19 -0.79 9.86 -6.56
CA GLU A 19 0.37 9.01 -6.30
C GLU A 19 0.85 8.26 -7.55
N ARG A 20 0.93 8.96 -8.68
CA ARG A 20 1.12 8.36 -10.02
C ARG A 20 2.30 7.39 -10.11
N LYS A 21 3.43 7.69 -9.44
CA LYS A 21 4.62 6.82 -9.44
C LYS A 21 4.36 5.47 -8.78
N LEU A 22 3.56 5.44 -7.71
CA LEU A 22 3.17 4.21 -7.03
C LEU A 22 2.05 3.50 -7.77
N TYR A 23 1.05 4.25 -8.25
CA TYR A 23 -0.03 3.73 -9.08
C TYR A 23 0.50 2.93 -10.28
N ASN A 24 1.54 3.45 -10.95
CA ASN A 24 2.16 2.79 -12.09
C ASN A 24 2.82 1.43 -11.75
N ARG A 25 2.90 1.07 -10.47
CA ARG A 25 3.34 -0.26 -10.00
C ARG A 25 2.10 -1.10 -9.68
N PRO A 26 1.75 -2.09 -10.51
CA PRO A 26 0.47 -2.82 -10.39
C PRO A 26 0.24 -3.39 -8.99
N TYR A 27 1.28 -3.96 -8.37
CA TYR A 27 1.14 -4.55 -7.05
C TYR A 27 0.94 -3.50 -5.96
N LYS A 28 1.57 -2.31 -6.07
CA LYS A 28 1.35 -1.21 -5.12
C LYS A 28 -0.09 -0.67 -5.18
N LEU A 29 -0.70 -0.63 -6.37
CA LEU A 29 -2.13 -0.35 -6.50
C LEU A 29 -2.97 -1.38 -5.75
N GLN A 30 -2.66 -2.68 -5.86
CA GLN A 30 -3.39 -3.71 -5.13
C GLN A 30 -3.26 -3.54 -3.61
N ILE A 31 -2.06 -3.28 -3.11
CA ILE A 31 -1.84 -2.99 -1.67
C ILE A 31 -2.65 -1.76 -1.24
N PHE A 32 -2.63 -0.69 -2.03
CA PHE A 32 -3.42 0.51 -1.73
C PHE A 32 -4.91 0.19 -1.59
N LEU A 33 -5.49 -0.51 -2.57
CA LEU A 33 -6.91 -0.88 -2.55
C LEU A 33 -7.24 -1.78 -1.36
N ILE A 34 -6.42 -2.81 -1.10
CA ILE A 34 -6.64 -3.74 0.00
C ILE A 34 -6.61 -3.01 1.34
N LEU A 35 -5.60 -2.16 1.57
CA LEU A 35 -5.52 -1.37 2.80
C LEU A 35 -6.70 -0.42 2.95
N TYR A 36 -7.12 0.24 1.87
CA TYR A 36 -8.25 1.17 1.91
C TYR A 36 -9.55 0.45 2.31
N GLU A 37 -9.83 -0.72 1.73
CA GLU A 37 -11.05 -1.48 2.03
C GLU A 37 -11.03 -2.05 3.45
N PHE A 38 -9.90 -2.60 3.89
CA PHE A 38 -9.74 -3.03 5.27
C PHE A 38 -9.85 -1.90 6.28
N PHE A 39 -9.31 -0.72 5.98
CA PHE A 39 -9.43 0.44 6.87
C PHE A 39 -10.86 0.98 6.90
N SER A 40 -11.58 0.89 5.77
CA SER A 40 -13.01 1.20 5.72
C SER A 40 -13.79 0.27 6.64
N GLU A 41 -13.49 -1.03 6.63
CA GLU A 41 -14.11 -2.02 7.54
C GLU A 41 -13.82 -1.70 9.02
N ILE A 42 -12.56 -1.42 9.37
CA ILE A 42 -12.14 -1.07 10.74
C ILE A 42 -12.86 0.18 11.25
N GLU A 43 -13.08 1.15 10.38
CA GLU A 43 -13.76 2.41 10.68
C GLU A 43 -15.29 2.28 10.66
N ASN A 44 -15.84 1.09 10.41
CA ASN A 44 -17.28 0.82 10.21
C ASN A 44 -17.90 1.69 9.09
N ASP A 45 -17.15 1.89 8.01
CA ASP A 45 -17.58 2.61 6.81
C ASP A 45 -17.86 1.61 5.66
N GLU A 46 -18.40 2.10 4.54
CA GLU A 46 -18.62 1.27 3.35
C GLU A 46 -17.30 0.66 2.87
N SER A 47 -17.25 -0.66 2.77
CA SER A 47 -16.10 -1.45 2.33
C SER A 47 -16.52 -2.44 1.23
N ASP A 48 -15.55 -2.85 0.40
CA ASP A 48 -15.73 -3.90 -0.57
C ASP A 48 -14.48 -4.78 -0.66
N LEU A 49 -14.51 -5.92 0.03
CA LEU A 49 -13.45 -6.95 -0.01
C LEU A 49 -13.82 -8.13 -0.93
N ASN A 50 -14.85 -8.00 -1.77
CA ASN A 50 -15.29 -9.09 -2.63
C ASN A 50 -14.30 -9.37 -3.77
N PHE A 51 -14.38 -10.60 -4.31
CA PHE A 51 -13.62 -11.04 -5.49
C PHE A 51 -12.09 -10.92 -5.35
N LEU A 52 -11.58 -11.14 -4.14
CA LEU A 52 -10.16 -11.31 -3.91
C LEU A 52 -9.69 -12.66 -4.48
N ILE A 53 -8.53 -12.62 -5.13
CA ILE A 53 -7.82 -13.83 -5.55
C ILE A 53 -6.42 -13.82 -4.92
N GLY A 54 -5.94 -15.00 -4.57
CA GLY A 54 -4.59 -15.21 -4.10
C GLY A 54 -3.67 -15.44 -5.28
N ILE A 55 -2.57 -14.70 -5.34
CA ILE A 55 -1.46 -14.96 -6.26
C ILE A 55 -0.17 -15.19 -5.48
N LYS A 56 0.92 -15.57 -6.16
CA LYS A 56 2.24 -15.74 -5.54
C LYS A 56 2.76 -14.53 -4.75
N LYS A 57 2.28 -13.31 -5.02
CA LYS A 57 2.68 -12.12 -4.26
C LYS A 57 1.79 -11.85 -3.05
N GLY A 58 0.57 -12.36 -3.01
CA GLY A 58 -0.41 -12.02 -1.97
C GLY A 58 -1.84 -11.97 -2.53
N PRO A 59 -2.82 -11.51 -1.72
CA PRO A 59 -4.17 -11.21 -2.18
C PRO A 59 -4.16 -10.02 -3.17
N VAL A 60 -5.04 -10.05 -4.17
CA VAL A 60 -5.31 -8.97 -5.13
C VAL A 60 -6.79 -8.97 -5.50
N PHE A 61 -7.34 -7.83 -5.88
CA PHE A 61 -8.66 -7.75 -6.51
C PHE A 61 -8.56 -8.28 -7.94
N GLY A 62 -9.16 -9.43 -8.23
CA GLY A 62 -8.97 -10.14 -9.50
C GLY A 62 -9.40 -9.32 -10.72
N ALA A 63 -10.50 -8.58 -10.59
CA ALA A 63 -11.00 -7.67 -11.61
C ALA A 63 -9.98 -6.56 -11.94
N VAL A 64 -9.52 -5.84 -10.93
CA VAL A 64 -8.53 -4.75 -11.08
C VAL A 64 -7.21 -5.29 -11.62
N TRP A 65 -6.74 -6.43 -11.10
CA TRP A 65 -5.50 -7.07 -11.55
C TRP A 65 -5.56 -7.42 -13.04
N THR A 66 -6.71 -7.92 -13.49
CA THR A 66 -6.94 -8.28 -14.89
C THR A 66 -7.05 -7.05 -15.79
N ASP A 67 -7.85 -6.07 -15.39
CA ASP A 67 -8.09 -4.86 -16.19
C ASP A 67 -6.83 -4.01 -16.31
N TYR A 68 -6.13 -3.78 -15.20
CA TYR A 68 -4.86 -3.06 -15.17
C TYR A 68 -3.80 -3.78 -16.02
N GLY A 69 -3.71 -5.11 -15.93
CA GLY A 69 -2.69 -5.90 -16.61
C GLY A 69 -2.93 -6.09 -18.11
N LYS A 70 -4.18 -6.33 -18.54
CA LYS A 70 -4.51 -6.71 -19.93
C LYS A 70 -5.07 -5.57 -20.78
N ILE A 71 -5.72 -4.58 -20.17
CA ILE A 71 -6.46 -3.51 -20.85
C ILE A 71 -6.06 -2.14 -20.26
N CYS A 72 -4.76 -2.00 -20.01
CA CYS A 72 -4.11 -0.93 -19.24
C CYS A 72 -4.58 0.48 -19.61
N ASP A 73 -4.61 0.83 -20.91
CA ASP A 73 -4.97 2.18 -21.35
C ASP A 73 -6.42 2.55 -21.00
N ARG A 74 -7.37 1.61 -21.18
CA ARG A 74 -8.77 1.85 -20.85
C ARG A 74 -8.99 1.92 -19.35
N PHE A 75 -8.30 1.06 -18.59
CA PHE A 75 -8.33 1.12 -17.13
C PHE A 75 -7.89 2.50 -16.63
N HIS A 76 -6.77 3.01 -17.13
CA HIS A 76 -6.23 4.33 -16.77
C HIS A 76 -7.15 5.50 -17.11
N ILE A 77 -7.83 5.43 -18.26
CA ILE A 77 -8.79 6.47 -18.68
C ILE A 77 -10.02 6.43 -17.80
N ASN A 78 -10.60 5.24 -17.61
CA ASN A 78 -11.83 5.07 -16.83
C ASN A 78 -11.62 5.39 -15.35
N SER A 79 -10.54 4.91 -14.73
CA SER A 79 -10.24 5.19 -13.32
C SER A 79 -10.13 6.69 -13.08
N LYS A 80 -9.43 7.40 -13.97
CA LYS A 80 -9.28 8.85 -13.88
C LYS A 80 -10.62 9.56 -14.06
N SER A 81 -11.37 9.24 -15.13
CA SER A 81 -12.66 9.88 -15.42
C SER A 81 -13.65 9.70 -14.27
N ILE A 82 -13.87 8.46 -13.82
CA ILE A 82 -14.83 8.13 -12.77
C ILE A 82 -14.49 8.86 -11.45
N TYR A 83 -13.20 8.94 -11.12
CA TYR A 83 -12.74 9.71 -9.97
C TYR A 83 -12.99 11.22 -10.12
N GLU A 84 -12.64 11.81 -11.28
CA GLU A 84 -12.82 13.24 -11.56
C GLU A 84 -14.31 13.64 -11.66
N ASP A 85 -15.17 12.74 -12.13
CA ASP A 85 -16.62 12.87 -12.18
C ASP A 85 -17.26 12.77 -10.78
N LYS A 86 -16.49 12.37 -9.76
CA LYS A 86 -16.90 12.28 -8.34
C LYS A 86 -18.16 11.45 -8.12
N ILE A 87 -18.27 10.35 -8.87
CA ILE A 87 -19.41 9.43 -8.78
C ILE A 87 -19.50 8.83 -7.38
N ILE A 88 -18.35 8.44 -6.81
CA ILE A 88 -18.22 7.92 -5.44
C ILE A 88 -17.30 8.85 -4.65
N LYS A 89 -17.67 9.15 -3.41
CA LYS A 89 -16.87 10.00 -2.52
C LYS A 89 -15.73 9.18 -1.91
N VAL A 90 -14.49 9.61 -2.15
CA VAL A 90 -13.31 9.05 -1.48
C VAL A 90 -13.14 9.72 -0.12
N ASN A 91 -12.84 8.93 0.91
CA ASN A 91 -12.36 9.45 2.18
C ASN A 91 -10.88 9.84 2.00
N GLU A 92 -10.63 11.15 1.88
CA GLU A 92 -9.31 11.71 1.62
C GLU A 92 -8.28 11.38 2.71
N ASP A 93 -8.67 11.38 3.98
CA ASP A 93 -7.75 11.08 5.09
C ASP A 93 -7.29 9.61 5.02
N ARG A 94 -8.25 8.69 4.85
CA ARG A 94 -7.99 7.27 4.67
C ARG A 94 -7.12 7.02 3.44
N ALA A 95 -7.44 7.66 2.31
CA ALA A 95 -6.70 7.49 1.07
C ALA A 95 -5.24 7.96 1.20
N LYS A 96 -5.00 9.14 1.79
CA LYS A 96 -3.64 9.65 2.08
C LYS A 96 -2.88 8.72 3.01
N ARG A 97 -3.52 8.21 4.06
CA ARG A 97 -2.93 7.26 5.00
C ARG A 97 -2.53 5.96 4.33
N CYS A 98 -3.42 5.35 3.53
CA CYS A 98 -3.11 4.15 2.75
C CYS A 98 -1.95 4.41 1.77
N ALA A 99 -1.99 5.52 1.04
CA ALA A 99 -0.93 5.92 0.11
C ALA A 99 0.44 6.08 0.79
N PHE A 100 0.47 6.72 1.95
CA PHE A 100 1.68 6.86 2.75
C PHE A 100 2.20 5.48 3.20
N ILE A 101 1.34 4.65 3.77
CA ILE A 101 1.69 3.30 4.23
C ILE A 101 2.27 2.48 3.08
N VAL A 102 1.65 2.47 1.90
CA VAL A 102 2.11 1.74 0.71
C VAL A 102 3.58 2.06 0.37
N GLN A 103 4.07 3.27 0.65
CA GLN A 103 5.45 3.70 0.39
C GLN A 103 6.46 3.17 1.40
N THR A 104 6.01 2.78 2.60
CA THR A 104 6.89 2.42 3.74
C THR A 104 7.64 1.10 3.57
N LEU A 105 7.21 0.23 2.67
CA LEU A 105 7.82 -1.09 2.40
C LEU A 105 8.15 -1.27 0.91
N THR A 106 9.05 -2.20 0.57
CA THR A 106 9.26 -2.68 -0.81
C THR A 106 8.09 -3.57 -1.28
N GLU A 107 8.05 -3.95 -2.56
CA GLU A 107 7.02 -4.91 -3.02
C GLU A 107 7.22 -6.30 -2.41
N GLU A 108 8.48 -6.69 -2.21
CA GLU A 108 8.88 -7.95 -1.59
C GLU A 108 8.46 -8.00 -0.12
N GLU A 109 8.67 -6.91 0.61
CA GLU A 109 8.24 -6.76 2.00
C GLU A 109 6.72 -6.75 2.11
N TRP A 110 6.01 -6.05 1.21
CA TRP A 110 4.55 -6.12 1.13
C TRP A 110 4.03 -7.51 0.81
N SER A 111 4.68 -8.21 -0.12
CA SER A 111 4.36 -9.60 -0.44
C SER A 111 4.52 -10.49 0.78
N SER A 112 5.63 -10.34 1.52
CA SER A 112 5.83 -11.07 2.77
C SER A 112 4.80 -10.71 3.84
N PHE A 113 4.43 -9.43 3.97
CA PHE A 113 3.40 -8.99 4.91
C PHE A 113 2.03 -9.57 4.58
N MET A 114 1.57 -9.40 3.34
CA MET A 114 0.22 -9.81 2.95
C MET A 114 0.02 -11.33 2.97
N LYS A 115 1.07 -12.11 2.78
CA LYS A 115 1.03 -13.57 2.93
C LYS A 115 0.90 -14.05 4.37
N LYS A 116 1.13 -13.17 5.36
CA LYS A 116 0.85 -13.49 6.76
C LYS A 116 -0.65 -13.52 7.05
N LEU A 117 -1.45 -12.87 6.21
CA LEU A 117 -2.90 -12.88 6.37
C LEU A 117 -3.45 -14.29 6.13
N ASN A 118 -4.29 -14.77 7.04
CA ASN A 118 -4.94 -16.07 6.99
C ASN A 118 -5.80 -16.21 5.73
N ILE A 119 -6.48 -15.15 5.28
CA ILE A 119 -7.21 -15.16 3.99
C ILE A 119 -6.34 -15.63 2.81
N TRP A 120 -5.04 -15.32 2.80
CA TRP A 120 -4.11 -15.84 1.78
C TRP A 120 -3.53 -17.20 2.18
N LYS A 121 -3.10 -17.33 3.44
CA LYS A 121 -2.41 -18.52 3.96
C LYS A 121 -3.30 -19.78 3.92
N ALA A 122 -4.59 -19.66 4.17
CA ALA A 122 -5.56 -20.76 4.08
C ALA A 122 -5.62 -21.38 2.67
N LYS A 123 -5.32 -20.57 1.64
CA LYS A 123 -5.29 -20.99 0.24
C LYS A 123 -3.88 -21.19 -0.32
N GLU A 124 -2.83 -21.12 0.51
CA GLU A 124 -1.43 -21.14 0.04
C GLU A 124 -1.11 -22.37 -0.81
N SER A 125 -1.55 -23.56 -0.38
CA SER A 125 -1.31 -24.80 -1.11
C SER A 125 -2.02 -24.82 -2.46
N GLU A 126 -3.24 -24.31 -2.54
CA GLU A 126 -4.02 -24.18 -3.78
C GLU A 126 -3.34 -23.19 -4.73
N ILE A 127 -2.94 -22.02 -4.23
CA ILE A 127 -2.24 -21.00 -4.99
C ILE A 127 -0.93 -21.54 -5.55
N LEU A 128 -0.17 -22.32 -4.80
CA LEU A 128 1.15 -22.80 -5.25
C LEU A 128 1.07 -24.03 -6.16
N ASN A 129 0.03 -24.86 -6.04
CA ASN A 129 -0.13 -26.07 -6.84
C ASN A 129 -1.01 -25.88 -8.08
N HIS A 130 -1.82 -24.82 -8.15
CA HIS A 130 -2.64 -24.54 -9.31
C HIS A 130 -1.80 -24.12 -10.53
N LYS A 131 -2.18 -24.56 -11.73
CA LYS A 131 -1.44 -24.34 -12.99
C LYS A 131 -1.05 -22.88 -13.24
N TYR A 132 -1.92 -21.95 -12.84
CA TYR A 132 -1.70 -20.51 -13.05
C TYR A 132 -1.14 -19.79 -11.82
N ASN A 133 -0.88 -20.52 -10.75
CA ASN A 133 -0.51 -20.02 -9.43
C ASN A 133 -1.52 -19.00 -8.84
N ILE A 134 -2.81 -19.30 -8.97
CA ILE A 134 -3.92 -18.46 -8.50
C ILE A 134 -4.98 -19.32 -7.81
N ALA A 135 -5.64 -18.78 -6.80
CA ALA A 135 -6.85 -19.36 -6.17
C ALA A 135 -7.83 -18.24 -5.81
N GLU A 136 -9.12 -18.55 -5.73
CA GLU A 136 -10.10 -17.63 -5.14
C GLU A 136 -9.91 -17.57 -3.63
N LEU A 137 -10.03 -16.37 -3.05
CA LEU A 137 -9.97 -16.19 -1.60
C LEU A 137 -11.38 -16.04 -1.05
N ASP A 138 -11.66 -16.74 0.04
CA ASP A 138 -12.94 -16.68 0.71
C ASP A 138 -12.85 -15.73 1.91
N LEU A 139 -13.81 -14.82 2.04
CA LEU A 139 -13.88 -13.93 3.21
C LEU A 139 -14.15 -14.72 4.50
N ALA A 140 -14.68 -15.94 4.41
CA ALA A 140 -14.80 -16.84 5.55
C ALA A 140 -13.43 -17.30 6.10
N ASP A 141 -12.34 -17.15 5.34
CA ASP A 141 -10.98 -17.42 5.81
C ASP A 141 -10.38 -16.21 6.57
N LEU A 142 -11.03 -15.04 6.60
CA LEU A 142 -10.61 -13.95 7.47
C LEU A 142 -10.81 -14.32 8.93
N ASN A 143 -9.83 -14.00 9.77
CA ASN A 143 -9.90 -14.26 11.20
C ASN A 143 -9.40 -13.06 12.04
N ASP A 144 -9.48 -13.20 13.36
CA ASP A 144 -9.05 -12.15 14.29
C ASP A 144 -7.57 -11.80 14.15
N GLU A 145 -6.70 -12.73 13.72
CA GLU A 145 -5.28 -12.43 13.49
C GLU A 145 -5.10 -11.47 12.31
N ASP A 146 -5.89 -11.62 11.25
CA ASP A 146 -5.91 -10.70 10.10
C ASP A 146 -6.33 -9.30 10.52
N ILE A 147 -7.46 -9.22 11.22
CA ILE A 147 -7.99 -7.94 11.72
C ILE A 147 -6.98 -7.29 12.65
N ASN A 148 -6.36 -8.04 13.56
CA ASN A 148 -5.34 -7.52 14.46
C ASN A 148 -4.11 -7.02 13.69
N LEU A 149 -3.61 -7.76 12.71
CA LEU A 149 -2.42 -7.37 11.94
C LEU A 149 -2.66 -6.07 11.15
N ILE A 150 -3.82 -5.96 10.49
CA ILE A 150 -4.22 -4.75 9.76
C ILE A 150 -4.49 -3.60 10.75
N THR A 151 -5.13 -3.85 11.89
CA THR A 151 -5.42 -2.81 12.89
C THR A 151 -4.13 -2.28 13.54
N MET A 152 -3.14 -3.14 13.77
CA MET A 152 -1.81 -2.69 14.22
C MET A 152 -1.15 -1.78 13.17
N LEU A 153 -1.25 -2.15 11.90
CA LEU A 153 -0.74 -1.33 10.80
C LEU A 153 -1.48 0.01 10.73
N TYR A 154 -2.81 0.00 10.82
CA TYR A 154 -3.65 1.18 10.91
C TYR A 154 -3.16 2.09 12.05
N ASN A 155 -3.23 1.61 13.30
CA ASN A 155 -2.89 2.38 14.50
C ASN A 155 -1.46 2.95 14.52
N ARG A 156 -0.51 2.31 13.84
CA ARG A 156 0.88 2.77 13.78
C ARG A 156 1.07 4.10 13.04
N TYR A 157 0.23 4.40 12.05
CA TYR A 157 0.38 5.58 11.20
C TYR A 157 -0.80 6.52 11.42
N SER A 158 -0.74 7.39 12.42
CA SER A 158 -1.79 8.41 12.64
C SER A 158 -1.86 9.40 11.47
N SER A 159 -3.02 10.07 11.31
CA SER A 159 -3.18 11.12 10.30
C SER A 159 -2.17 12.25 10.50
N GLU A 160 -1.88 12.63 11.75
CA GLU A 160 -0.85 13.62 12.08
C GLU A 160 0.54 13.22 11.58
N LEU A 161 0.94 11.95 11.76
CA LEU A 161 2.23 11.46 11.28
C LEU A 161 2.28 11.50 9.75
N VAL A 162 1.22 11.05 9.09
CA VAL A 162 1.13 11.04 7.62
C VAL A 162 1.18 12.45 7.04
N GLU A 163 0.48 13.41 7.64
CA GLU A 163 0.44 14.79 7.19
C GLU A 163 1.78 15.50 7.35
N ASN A 164 2.54 15.18 8.40
CA ASN A 164 3.78 15.87 8.76
C ASN A 164 5.05 15.13 8.33
N SER A 165 4.94 14.00 7.64
CA SER A 165 6.09 13.18 7.24
C SER A 165 6.22 13.00 5.73
N GLU A 166 7.44 12.72 5.30
CA GLU A 166 7.79 12.32 3.93
C GLU A 166 8.69 11.09 3.94
N ILE A 167 8.75 10.39 2.79
CA ILE A 167 9.54 9.17 2.65
C ILE A 167 10.67 9.37 1.65
N ILE A 168 11.89 9.32 2.15
CA ILE A 168 13.10 9.30 1.33
C ILE A 168 13.46 7.85 1.02
N SER A 169 13.45 7.50 -0.27
CA SER A 169 13.85 6.17 -0.73
C SER A 169 15.32 6.14 -1.13
N VAL A 170 16.13 5.35 -0.44
CA VAL A 170 17.53 5.10 -0.80
C VAL A 170 17.72 3.60 -1.04
N LYS A 171 17.85 3.22 -2.32
CA LYS A 171 17.79 1.83 -2.78
C LYS A 171 16.49 1.16 -2.28
N GLU A 172 16.60 0.09 -1.51
CA GLU A 172 15.47 -0.63 -0.94
C GLU A 172 15.01 -0.07 0.41
N LYS A 173 15.77 0.83 1.05
CA LYS A 173 15.36 1.41 2.33
C LYS A 173 14.44 2.62 2.18
N LYS A 174 13.47 2.67 3.08
CA LYS A 174 12.41 3.67 3.19
C LYS A 174 12.62 4.44 4.49
N PHE A 175 13.11 5.67 4.37
CA PHE A 175 13.34 6.53 5.52
C PHE A 175 12.15 7.45 5.70
N VAL A 176 11.48 7.36 6.84
CA VAL A 176 10.40 8.29 7.22
C VAL A 176 11.04 9.46 7.96
N VAL A 177 10.78 10.67 7.48
CA VAL A 177 11.32 11.92 8.02
C VAL A 177 10.22 12.94 8.21
N SER A 178 10.40 13.88 9.14
CA SER A 178 9.52 15.04 9.22
C SER A 178 9.66 15.90 7.95
N LYS A 179 8.58 16.56 7.52
CA LYS A 179 8.61 17.53 6.41
C LYS A 179 9.54 18.70 6.68
N ILE A 180 9.68 19.08 7.95
CA ILE A 180 10.55 20.19 8.37
C ILE A 180 12.03 19.83 8.16
N ASP A 181 12.39 18.56 8.35
CA ASP A 181 13.78 18.09 8.22
C ASP A 181 14.09 17.57 6.81
N HIS A 182 13.08 17.24 6.02
CA HIS A 182 13.21 16.58 4.72
C HIS A 182 14.27 17.23 3.81
N ASP A 183 14.14 18.53 3.55
CA ASP A 183 15.04 19.24 2.64
C ASP A 183 16.47 19.32 3.18
N LYS A 184 16.63 19.51 4.49
CA LYS A 184 17.95 19.52 5.14
C LYS A 184 18.61 18.15 5.07
N ILE A 185 17.84 17.08 5.24
CA ILE A 185 18.33 15.70 5.16
C ILE A 185 18.77 15.37 3.73
N ILE A 186 17.97 15.70 2.73
CA ILE A 186 18.34 15.49 1.32
C ILE A 186 19.61 16.27 0.94
N GLN A 187 19.75 17.51 1.41
CA GLN A 187 20.89 18.34 1.05
C GLN A 187 22.19 17.88 1.73
N ASN A 188 22.13 17.51 3.01
CA ASN A 188 23.33 17.37 3.84
C ASN A 188 23.63 15.95 4.32
N TYR A 189 22.65 15.02 4.29
CA TYR A 189 22.78 13.72 4.95
C TYR A 189 22.55 12.51 4.04
N MET A 190 22.48 12.69 2.72
CA MET A 190 22.26 11.59 1.77
C MET A 190 23.34 10.51 1.84
N GLU A 191 24.63 10.86 1.98
CA GLU A 191 25.68 9.86 2.16
C GLU A 191 25.50 9.02 3.42
N ARG A 192 24.97 9.63 4.50
CA ARG A 192 24.68 8.91 5.74
C ARG A 192 23.48 7.99 5.57
N LEU A 193 22.43 8.42 4.87
CA LEU A 193 21.30 7.55 4.50
C LEU A 193 21.76 6.38 3.63
N GLU A 194 22.68 6.58 2.69
CA GLU A 194 23.26 5.50 1.88
C GLU A 194 24.05 4.49 2.71
N LYS A 195 24.79 4.96 3.72
CA LYS A 195 25.49 4.09 4.68
C LYS A 195 24.48 3.31 5.55
N LEU A 196 23.44 3.98 6.05
CA LEU A 196 22.36 3.33 6.81
C LEU A 196 21.61 2.30 5.95
N ALA A 197 21.38 2.59 4.67
CA ALA A 197 20.67 1.72 3.75
C ALA A 197 21.35 0.35 3.54
N LYS A 198 22.66 0.28 3.77
CA LYS A 198 23.46 -0.95 3.69
C LYS A 198 23.45 -1.76 4.99
N LYS A 199 22.89 -1.25 6.10
CA LYS A 199 22.86 -1.96 7.38
C LYS A 199 21.76 -3.05 7.34
N PRO A 200 22.11 -4.34 7.46
CA PRO A 200 21.14 -5.43 7.33
C PRO A 200 20.14 -5.50 8.49
N LYS A 201 20.46 -4.92 9.65
CA LYS A 201 19.60 -4.93 10.85
C LYS A 201 18.56 -3.81 10.89
N LEU A 202 18.56 -2.89 9.91
CA LEU A 202 17.54 -1.85 9.81
C LEU A 202 16.42 -2.33 8.90
N TYR A 203 15.21 -2.49 9.43
CA TYR A 203 14.03 -2.91 8.68
C TYR A 203 13.20 -1.70 8.26
N ASN A 204 12.48 -1.84 7.15
CA ASN A 204 11.62 -0.77 6.67
C ASN A 204 10.31 -0.68 7.46
N PRO A 205 9.73 0.53 7.56
CA PRO A 205 10.41 1.81 7.36
C PRO A 205 11.38 2.11 8.51
N VAL A 206 12.41 2.90 8.22
CA VAL A 206 13.36 3.43 9.21
C VAL A 206 12.96 4.87 9.53
N PHE A 207 12.60 5.15 10.77
CA PHE A 207 12.31 6.51 11.22
C PHE A 207 13.62 7.23 11.53
N VAL A 208 13.80 8.41 10.95
CA VAL A 208 14.98 9.24 11.20
C VAL A 208 14.60 10.70 11.37
N LYS A 209 15.35 11.41 12.21
CA LYS A 209 15.19 12.84 12.47
C LYS A 209 16.53 13.52 12.64
N LEU A 210 16.51 14.85 12.64
CA LEU A 210 17.62 15.65 13.16
C LEU A 210 17.39 15.88 14.66
N ASP A 211 18.41 15.64 15.47
CA ASP A 211 18.37 15.99 16.89
C ASP A 211 18.64 17.48 17.12
N ASP A 212 18.66 17.91 18.39
CA ASP A 212 18.86 19.32 18.78
C ASP A 212 20.24 19.87 18.36
N GLU A 213 21.22 18.99 18.13
CA GLU A 213 22.56 19.33 17.62
C GLU A 213 22.62 19.34 16.09
N GLY A 214 21.52 18.97 15.42
CA GLY A 214 21.44 18.86 13.96
C GLY A 214 22.01 17.55 13.43
N GLU A 215 22.24 16.54 14.26
CA GLU A 215 22.75 15.25 13.84
C GLU A 215 21.62 14.30 13.42
N LEU A 216 21.86 13.51 12.35
CA LEU A 216 20.87 12.54 11.87
C LEU A 216 20.82 11.30 12.78
N VAL A 217 19.73 11.11 13.49
CA VAL A 217 19.50 9.96 14.38
C VAL A 217 18.43 9.02 13.84
N VAL A 218 18.55 7.73 14.18
CA VAL A 218 17.55 6.70 13.90
C VAL A 218 16.70 6.49 15.15
N GLU A 219 15.38 6.49 15.00
CA GLU A 219 14.42 6.22 16.09
C GLU A 219 14.09 4.73 16.23
#